data_AF-A0A956BLY1-F1
#
_entry.id   AF-A0A956BLY1-F1
#
_cell.length_a   1.000
_cell.length_b   1.000
_cell.length_c   1.000
_cell.angle_alpha   90.00
_cell.angle_beta   90.00
_cell.angle_gamma   90.00
#
_symmetry.space_group_name_H-M   'P 1'
#
loop_
_entity.id
_entity.type
_entity.pdbx_description
1 polymer ?
#
loop_
_entity_poly.entity_id
_entity_poly.type
_entity_poly.pdbx_seq_one_letter_code
_entity_poly.pdbx_strand_id
1 'polypeptide(L)'
;MLVALALACSPSPAPEIGGAEMDGVPDVRQRFTARHRWALADGVLTRDDQPVLTGVIGEVAQVDDRVVAAVVVEEPVTTDLAVIDGSATPRLLGLEQSPDRVALSPDGTHAAFVSGAGWASVWVVPVDLSEPPEQLTNVGLERRKGGLPEGFVPPPLEPPTFRGDTLAWTPADGVPRSVRWR
;
A
#
# COMPACT_ATOMS: atom_id res chain seq x y z
N MET A 1 -25.26 -27.92 46.25
CA MET A 1 -25.45 -29.06 45.33
C MET A 1 -26.68 -28.77 44.49
N LEU A 2 -26.46 -28.30 43.25
CA LEU A 2 -27.51 -28.06 42.26
C LEU A 2 -26.91 -28.40 40.89
N VAL A 3 -27.59 -29.28 40.18
CA VAL A 3 -27.28 -29.77 38.84
C VAL A 3 -27.96 -28.85 37.82
N ALA A 4 -27.27 -28.48 36.74
CA ALA A 4 -27.89 -27.94 35.54
C ALA A 4 -27.20 -28.52 34.29
N LEU A 5 -28.01 -29.18 33.46
CA LEU A 5 -27.70 -29.71 32.12
C LEU A 5 -27.38 -28.58 31.14
N ALA A 6 -26.42 -28.79 30.24
CA ALA A 6 -26.35 -28.06 28.97
C ALA A 6 -26.08 -29.06 27.83
N LEU A 7 -26.94 -28.99 26.82
CA LEU A 7 -26.99 -29.81 25.62
C LEU A 7 -25.77 -29.59 24.72
N ALA A 8 -25.25 -30.67 24.17
CA ALA A 8 -24.25 -30.68 23.11
C ALA A 8 -24.86 -30.24 21.77
N CYS A 9 -24.25 -29.25 21.13
CA CYS A 9 -24.38 -29.02 19.69
C CYS A 9 -23.01 -29.29 19.06
N SER A 10 -22.90 -30.39 18.31
CA SER A 10 -21.77 -30.63 17.42
C SER A 10 -21.91 -29.73 16.18
N PRO A 11 -20.91 -28.94 15.79
CA PRO A 11 -20.94 -28.27 14.49
C PRO A 11 -20.76 -29.29 13.36
N SER A 12 -21.62 -29.22 12.33
CA SER A 12 -21.44 -29.95 11.07
C SER A 12 -20.18 -29.49 10.34
N PRO A 13 -19.46 -30.38 9.64
CA PRO A 13 -18.34 -29.97 8.79
C PRO A 13 -18.85 -29.16 7.59
N ALA A 14 -18.21 -28.01 7.34
CA ALA A 14 -18.45 -27.19 6.16
C ALA A 14 -17.95 -27.90 4.89
N PRO A 15 -18.56 -27.66 3.71
CA PRO A 15 -18.10 -28.23 2.45
C PRO A 15 -16.71 -27.71 2.09
N GLU A 16 -15.82 -28.61 1.67
CA GLU A 16 -14.52 -28.29 1.09
C GLU A 16 -14.71 -27.50 -0.20
N ILE A 17 -14.45 -26.20 -0.14
CA ILE A 17 -14.28 -25.37 -1.33
C ILE A 17 -12.85 -25.61 -1.79
N GLY A 18 -12.69 -26.35 -2.89
CA GLY A 18 -11.41 -26.50 -3.57
C GLY A 18 -10.90 -25.13 -4.03
N GLY A 19 -9.97 -24.56 -3.26
CA GLY A 19 -9.25 -23.36 -3.64
C GLY A 19 -8.35 -23.67 -4.82
N ALA A 20 -8.57 -22.98 -5.93
CA ALA A 20 -7.59 -22.92 -7.00
C ALA A 20 -6.34 -22.22 -6.45
N GLU A 21 -5.23 -22.95 -6.40
CA GLU A 21 -3.90 -22.47 -6.06
C GLU A 21 -3.53 -21.36 -7.05
N MET A 22 -3.49 -20.12 -6.59
CA MET A 22 -2.95 -19.00 -7.35
C MET A 22 -1.42 -19.10 -7.30
N ASP A 23 -0.85 -19.85 -8.24
CA ASP A 23 0.59 -19.84 -8.53
C ASP A 23 1.05 -18.40 -8.84
N GLY A 24 1.80 -17.78 -7.92
CA GLY A 24 2.56 -16.57 -8.25
C GLY A 24 2.63 -15.44 -7.20
N VAL A 25 2.03 -15.56 -6.02
CA VAL A 25 2.25 -14.55 -4.95
C VAL A 25 3.62 -14.83 -4.31
N PRO A 26 4.59 -13.89 -4.36
CA PRO A 26 5.88 -14.09 -3.72
C PRO A 26 5.72 -14.17 -2.19
N ASP A 27 6.15 -15.28 -1.57
CA ASP A 27 6.27 -15.43 -0.11
C ASP A 27 7.40 -14.50 0.38
N VAL A 28 7.06 -13.23 0.62
CA VAL A 28 8.00 -12.22 1.15
C VAL A 28 7.94 -12.27 2.67
N ARG A 29 8.76 -13.13 3.27
CA ARG A 29 8.96 -13.15 4.73
C ARG A 29 9.94 -12.06 5.14
N GLN A 30 9.42 -10.91 5.55
CA GLN A 30 10.22 -9.87 6.20
C GLN A 30 9.88 -9.78 7.68
N ARG A 31 10.92 -9.78 8.52
CA ARG A 31 10.83 -9.59 9.97
C ARG A 31 11.43 -8.24 10.32
N PHE A 32 10.71 -7.46 11.12
CA PHE A 32 11.14 -6.14 11.56
C PHE A 32 11.36 -6.14 13.07
N THR A 33 12.41 -5.44 13.52
CA THR A 33 12.77 -5.39 14.94
C THR A 33 12.29 -4.07 15.52
N ALA A 34 11.08 -4.06 16.08
CA ALA A 34 10.56 -2.97 16.91
C ALA A 34 10.32 -3.50 18.34
N ARG A 35 9.73 -2.69 19.23
CA ARG A 35 9.24 -3.20 20.55
C ARG A 35 8.33 -4.42 20.41
N HIS A 36 7.67 -4.54 19.26
CA HIS A 36 6.85 -5.69 18.87
C HIS A 36 7.50 -6.42 17.70
N ARG A 37 7.31 -7.74 17.62
CA ARG A 37 7.74 -8.52 16.45
C ARG A 37 6.71 -8.33 15.35
N TRP A 38 7.07 -7.58 14.33
CA TRP A 38 6.26 -7.48 13.11
C TRP A 38 6.77 -8.48 12.09
N ALA A 39 5.83 -9.19 11.45
CA ALA A 39 6.13 -10.08 10.34
C ALA A 39 5.09 -9.89 9.24
N LEU A 40 5.58 -9.87 8.01
CA LEU A 40 4.76 -9.99 6.82
C LEU A 40 4.94 -11.39 6.26
N ALA A 41 3.82 -12.09 6.04
CA ALA A 41 3.78 -13.37 5.32
C ALA A 41 2.44 -13.47 4.60
N ASP A 42 2.45 -13.89 3.33
CA ASP A 42 1.24 -14.18 2.54
C ASP A 42 0.19 -13.05 2.52
N GLY A 43 0.63 -11.78 2.44
CA GLY A 43 -0.28 -10.61 2.45
C GLY A 43 -0.93 -10.32 3.81
N VAL A 44 -0.48 -11.01 4.86
CA VAL A 44 -0.93 -10.79 6.24
C VAL A 44 0.18 -10.09 7.01
N LEU A 45 -0.11 -8.87 7.44
CA LEU A 45 0.70 -8.20 8.43
C LEU A 45 0.32 -8.72 9.81
N THR A 46 1.31 -9.31 10.49
CA THR A 46 1.16 -9.82 11.84
C THR A 46 2.01 -9.02 12.83
N ARG A 47 1.51 -8.91 14.06
CA ARG A 47 2.22 -8.38 15.23
C ARG A 47 2.18 -9.40 16.34
N ASP A 48 3.35 -9.80 16.82
CA ASP A 48 3.48 -10.84 17.86
C ASP A 48 2.66 -12.09 17.49
N ASP A 49 2.78 -12.49 16.22
CA ASP A 49 2.09 -13.63 15.59
C ASP A 49 0.54 -13.51 15.53
N GLN A 50 -0.02 -12.31 15.75
CA GLN A 50 -1.45 -12.01 15.57
C GLN A 50 -1.69 -11.19 14.29
N PRO A 51 -2.66 -11.55 13.44
CA PRO A 51 -2.99 -10.75 12.25
C PRO A 51 -3.54 -9.39 12.66
N VAL A 52 -2.99 -8.33 12.06
CA VAL A 52 -3.38 -6.93 12.31
C VAL A 52 -3.98 -6.29 11.07
N LEU A 53 -3.48 -6.65 9.88
CA LEU A 53 -3.98 -6.14 8.62
C LEU A 53 -3.85 -7.21 7.53
N THR A 54 -4.90 -7.37 6.73
CA THR A 54 -4.94 -8.26 5.56
C THR A 54 -5.03 -7.41 4.30
N GLY A 55 -4.12 -7.59 3.34
CA GLY A 55 -4.13 -6.85 2.08
C GLY A 55 -2.93 -7.16 1.20
N VAL A 56 -2.94 -6.66 -0.03
CA VAL A 56 -1.78 -6.77 -0.92
C VAL A 56 -0.77 -5.71 -0.49
N ILE A 57 0.34 -6.16 0.11
CA ILE A 57 1.41 -5.26 0.52
C ILE A 57 2.33 -5.01 -0.68
N GLY A 58 2.43 -3.75 -1.11
CA GLY A 58 3.25 -3.36 -2.23
C GLY A 58 4.72 -3.19 -1.85
N GLU A 59 4.99 -2.27 -0.91
CA GLU A 59 6.35 -1.92 -0.51
C GLU A 59 6.43 -1.74 1.01
N VAL A 60 7.57 -2.11 1.59
CA VAL A 60 7.87 -1.91 3.01
C VAL A 60 9.24 -1.26 3.15
N ALA A 61 9.32 -0.23 4.00
CA ALA A 61 10.57 0.43 4.38
C ALA A 61 10.72 0.47 5.90
N GLN A 62 11.92 0.15 6.40
CA GLN A 62 12.29 0.41 7.79
C GLN A 62 12.85 1.83 7.89
N VAL A 63 12.33 2.62 8.83
CA VAL A 63 12.77 3.98 9.14
C VAL A 63 13.05 4.06 10.62
N ASP A 64 14.32 4.10 11.02
CA ASP A 64 14.72 4.03 12.42
C ASP A 64 14.03 2.84 13.13
N ASP A 65 13.22 3.09 14.17
CA ASP A 65 12.44 2.09 14.93
C ASP A 65 11.03 1.83 14.34
N ARG A 66 10.72 2.38 13.17
CA ARG A 66 9.40 2.34 12.51
C ARG A 66 9.42 1.47 11.25
N VAL A 67 8.30 0.85 10.94
CA VAL A 67 8.05 0.16 9.67
C VAL A 67 6.99 0.94 8.90
N VAL A 68 7.27 1.38 7.69
CA VAL A 68 6.23 1.98 6.84
C VAL A 68 5.90 0.98 5.75
N ALA A 69 4.62 0.66 5.56
CA ALA A 69 4.20 -0.39 4.64
C ALA A 69 3.00 0.05 3.81
N ALA A 70 3.17 0.10 2.50
CA ALA A 70 2.07 0.32 1.58
C ALA A 70 1.20 -0.94 1.47
N VAL A 71 -0.04 -0.85 1.96
CA VAL A 71 -0.97 -1.97 1.98
C VAL A 71 -2.25 -1.61 1.27
N VAL A 72 -2.45 -2.24 0.12
CA VAL A 72 -3.71 -2.22 -0.61
C VAL A 72 -4.71 -3.10 0.14
N VAL A 73 -5.66 -2.48 0.84
CA VAL A 73 -6.73 -3.18 1.55
C VAL A 73 -7.91 -3.38 0.60
N GLU A 74 -8.23 -4.62 0.25
CA GLU A 74 -9.24 -4.88 -0.79
C GLU A 74 -10.70 -4.87 -0.28
N GLU A 75 -10.94 -4.81 1.05
CA GLU A 75 -12.30 -4.80 1.59
C GLU A 75 -12.57 -3.66 2.60
N PRO A 76 -13.62 -2.84 2.42
CA PRO A 76 -14.49 -2.73 1.24
C PRO A 76 -13.83 -1.88 0.13
N VAL A 77 -13.16 -2.49 -0.85
CA VAL A 77 -12.61 -1.87 -2.09
C VAL A 77 -11.99 -0.48 -1.90
N THR A 78 -11.17 -0.30 -0.87
CA THR A 78 -10.42 0.94 -0.66
C THR A 78 -8.94 0.64 -0.63
N THR A 79 -8.29 0.81 -1.77
CA THR A 79 -6.83 0.85 -1.78
C THR A 79 -6.38 2.04 -0.92
N ASP A 80 -5.51 1.80 0.05
CA ASP A 80 -4.98 2.83 0.94
C ASP A 80 -3.48 2.61 1.19
N LEU A 81 -2.85 3.52 1.91
CA LEU A 81 -1.49 3.40 2.40
C LEU A 81 -1.56 3.22 3.92
N ALA A 82 -0.82 2.25 4.45
CA ALA A 82 -0.73 2.02 5.89
C ALA A 82 0.63 2.48 6.42
N VAL A 83 0.66 2.86 7.70
CA VAL A 83 1.91 3.23 8.38
C VAL A 83 1.99 2.44 9.68
N ILE A 84 3.11 1.77 9.92
CA ILE A 84 3.36 0.91 11.07
C ILE A 84 4.54 1.47 11.88
N ASP A 85 4.32 2.60 12.52
CA ASP A 85 5.35 3.33 13.28
C ASP A 85 5.74 2.69 14.63
N GLY A 86 5.59 1.37 14.75
CA GLY A 86 5.78 0.63 16.00
C GLY A 86 4.63 0.81 17.00
N SER A 87 3.60 1.59 16.66
CA SER A 87 2.37 1.68 17.45
C SER A 87 1.55 0.40 17.37
N ALA A 88 0.56 0.28 18.26
CA ALA A 88 -0.24 -0.92 18.37
C ALA A 88 -1.20 -1.15 17.19
N THR A 89 -1.43 -0.13 16.36
CA THR A 89 -2.46 -0.17 15.33
C THR A 89 -1.90 0.52 14.08
N PRO A 90 -1.80 -0.16 12.94
CA PRO A 90 -1.47 0.46 11.67
C PRO A 90 -2.42 1.63 11.40
N ARG A 91 -1.86 2.76 10.99
CA ARG A 91 -2.67 3.91 10.58
C ARG A 91 -2.87 3.88 9.08
N LEU A 92 -4.13 3.81 8.65
CA LEU A 92 -4.53 4.03 7.27
C LEU A 92 -4.48 5.54 6.94
N LEU A 93 -4.00 5.89 5.76
CA LEU A 93 -3.86 7.27 5.34
C LEU A 93 -5.18 7.90 4.86
N GLY A 94 -6.18 7.10 4.52
CA GLY A 94 -7.48 7.57 4.06
C GLY A 94 -7.41 8.25 2.69
N LEU A 95 -6.53 7.78 1.81
CA LEU A 95 -6.32 8.42 0.50
C LEU A 95 -7.51 8.18 -0.43
N GLU A 96 -8.13 9.26 -0.92
CA GLU A 96 -9.21 9.16 -1.92
C GLU A 96 -8.70 8.66 -3.29
N GLN A 97 -7.40 8.75 -3.52
CA GLN A 97 -6.78 8.57 -4.82
C GLN A 97 -6.60 7.10 -5.22
N SER A 98 -6.89 6.12 -4.37
CA SER A 98 -6.63 4.68 -4.66
C SER A 98 -5.17 4.43 -5.11
N PRO A 99 -4.20 4.49 -4.18
CA PRO A 99 -2.77 4.42 -4.47
C PRO A 99 -2.33 3.07 -5.06
N ASP A 100 -1.64 3.09 -6.17
CA ASP A 100 -1.04 1.96 -6.86
C ASP A 100 0.48 2.18 -6.97
N ARG A 101 1.28 1.12 -7.13
CA ARG A 101 2.75 1.20 -7.35
C ARG A 101 3.41 2.19 -6.38
N VAL A 102 3.22 1.92 -5.10
CA VAL A 102 3.69 2.79 -4.02
C VAL A 102 5.18 2.62 -3.83
N ALA A 103 5.86 3.70 -3.50
CA ALA A 103 7.24 3.73 -3.09
C ALA A 103 7.44 4.61 -1.85
N LEU A 104 8.42 4.27 -1.03
CA LEU A 104 8.74 5.02 0.18
C LEU A 104 10.07 5.77 0.03
N SER A 105 10.09 7.00 0.54
CA SER A 105 11.33 7.76 0.68
C SER A 105 12.31 7.03 1.61
N PRO A 106 13.64 7.18 1.43
CA PRO A 106 14.61 6.50 2.30
C PRO A 106 14.54 6.92 3.77
N ASP A 107 14.08 8.15 4.05
CA ASP A 107 13.78 8.63 5.40
C ASP A 107 12.37 8.23 5.87
N GLY A 108 11.61 7.53 5.00
CA GLY A 108 10.19 7.16 5.07
C GLY A 108 9.25 8.18 5.68
N THR A 109 9.58 9.47 5.49
CA THR A 109 8.69 10.58 5.84
C THR A 109 7.66 10.83 4.75
N HIS A 110 7.91 10.35 3.53
CA HIS A 110 7.05 10.52 2.36
C HIS A 110 6.83 9.20 1.64
N ALA A 111 5.66 9.08 1.03
CA ALA A 111 5.33 8.03 0.08
C ALA A 111 5.00 8.65 -1.28
N ALA A 112 5.47 8.02 -2.34
CA ALA A 112 5.04 8.30 -3.70
C ALA A 112 4.12 7.17 -4.17
N PHE A 113 3.12 7.48 -4.98
CA PHE A 113 2.23 6.48 -5.54
C PHE A 113 1.68 6.94 -6.89
N VAL A 114 1.15 5.99 -7.64
CA VAL A 114 0.38 6.24 -8.85
C VAL A 114 -1.09 6.20 -8.50
N SER A 115 -1.89 7.11 -9.05
CA SER A 115 -3.34 7.07 -8.90
C SER A 115 -4.02 7.29 -10.24
N GLY A 116 -5.09 6.52 -10.47
CA GLY A 116 -5.99 6.66 -11.61
C GLY A 116 -7.14 7.66 -11.41
N ALA A 117 -7.16 8.43 -10.32
CA ALA A 117 -8.17 9.45 -10.07
C ALA A 117 -8.06 10.59 -11.10
N GLY A 118 -8.73 10.42 -12.25
CA GLY A 118 -8.56 11.29 -13.41
C GLY A 118 -7.51 10.76 -14.39
N TRP A 119 -6.50 11.55 -14.72
CA TRP A 119 -5.35 11.03 -15.48
C TRP A 119 -4.43 10.26 -14.54
N ALA A 120 -3.95 9.11 -14.97
CA ALA A 120 -3.00 8.33 -14.19
C ALA A 120 -1.77 9.18 -13.88
N SER A 121 -1.53 9.48 -12.60
CA SER A 121 -0.57 10.50 -12.17
C SER A 121 0.30 9.98 -11.03
N VAL A 122 1.51 10.51 -10.94
CA VAL A 122 2.38 10.36 -9.78
C VAL A 122 1.99 11.40 -8.73
N TRP A 123 1.83 10.93 -7.50
CA TRP A 123 1.53 11.72 -6.33
C TRP A 123 2.60 11.49 -5.26
N VAL A 124 2.78 12.48 -4.39
CA VAL A 124 3.57 12.36 -3.16
C VAL A 124 2.73 12.82 -1.98
N VAL A 125 2.85 12.12 -0.85
CA VAL A 125 2.16 12.47 0.39
C VAL A 125 3.11 12.30 1.58
N PRO A 126 3.10 13.20 2.57
CA PRO A 126 3.79 12.94 3.82
C PRO A 126 3.08 11.79 4.57
N VAL A 127 3.87 10.86 5.08
CA VAL A 127 3.43 9.66 5.80
C VAL A 127 2.69 10.02 7.10
N ASP A 128 2.95 11.20 7.65
CA ASP A 128 2.27 11.73 8.84
C ASP A 128 0.96 12.48 8.55
N LEU A 129 0.61 12.67 7.28
CA LEU A 129 -0.53 13.47 6.81
C LEU A 129 -0.50 14.93 7.28
N SER A 130 0.68 15.50 7.49
CA SER A 130 0.80 16.93 7.81
C SER A 130 0.28 17.83 6.69
N GLU A 131 0.28 17.33 5.45
CA GLU A 131 -0.13 18.02 4.23
C GLU A 131 -0.93 17.07 3.33
N PRO A 132 -1.86 17.59 2.50
CA PRO A 132 -2.59 16.77 1.55
C PRO A 132 -1.66 16.19 0.47
N PRO A 133 -2.05 15.08 -0.19
CA PRO A 133 -1.29 14.55 -1.33
C PRO A 133 -1.08 15.59 -2.43
N GLU A 134 0.16 15.71 -2.90
CA GLU A 134 0.55 16.59 -4.01
C GLU A 134 0.60 15.78 -5.31
N GLN A 135 -0.12 16.25 -6.34
CA GLN A 135 -0.02 15.69 -7.69
C GLN A 135 1.20 16.27 -8.40
N LEU A 136 2.13 15.41 -8.84
CA LEU A 136 3.38 15.84 -9.49
C LEU A 136 3.32 15.82 -11.02
N THR A 137 2.41 15.03 -11.60
CA THR A 137 2.27 14.88 -13.05
C THR A 137 0.82 15.05 -13.47
N ASN A 138 0.60 15.48 -14.72
CA ASN A 138 -0.75 15.67 -15.27
C ASN A 138 -1.62 16.67 -14.49
N VAL A 139 -0.98 17.59 -13.77
CA VAL A 139 -1.63 18.65 -13.01
C VAL A 139 -2.40 19.56 -13.96
N GLY A 140 -3.69 19.80 -13.65
CA GLY A 140 -4.56 20.67 -14.44
C GLY A 140 -4.91 20.14 -15.83
N LEU A 141 -4.55 18.89 -16.18
CA LEU A 141 -4.91 18.33 -17.48
C LEU A 141 -6.37 17.92 -17.50
N GLU A 142 -7.14 18.54 -18.39
CA GLU A 142 -8.53 18.19 -18.62
C GLU A 142 -8.66 16.98 -19.55
N ARG A 143 -9.64 16.12 -19.27
CA ARG A 143 -10.01 15.04 -20.21
C ARG A 143 -10.75 15.64 -21.40
N ARG A 144 -10.18 15.51 -22.60
CA ARG A 144 -10.81 15.92 -23.86
C ARG A 144 -11.02 14.72 -24.78
N LYS A 145 -12.08 14.76 -25.58
CA LYS A 145 -12.32 13.76 -26.63
C LYS A 145 -11.26 13.93 -27.73
N GLY A 146 -10.63 12.85 -28.16
CA GLY A 146 -9.80 12.86 -29.38
C GLY A 146 -8.29 12.74 -29.16
N GLY A 147 -7.81 12.45 -27.95
CA GLY A 147 -6.41 12.05 -27.73
C GLY A 147 -5.81 12.57 -26.43
N LEU A 148 -4.53 12.29 -26.25
CA LEU A 148 -3.77 12.77 -25.11
C LEU A 148 -3.67 14.31 -25.15
N PRO A 149 -3.89 15.00 -24.02
CA PRO A 149 -3.64 16.43 -23.94
C PRO A 149 -2.14 16.73 -24.10
N GLU A 150 -1.83 17.94 -24.54
CA GLU A 150 -0.45 18.43 -24.52
C GLU A 150 0.06 18.44 -23.07
N GLY A 151 1.32 18.07 -22.86
CA GLY A 151 1.91 17.95 -21.53
C GLY A 151 1.55 16.67 -20.77
N PHE A 152 0.78 15.74 -21.37
CA PHE A 152 0.51 14.44 -20.77
C PHE A 152 1.80 13.66 -20.49
N VAL A 153 1.88 13.15 -19.26
CA VAL A 153 2.92 12.26 -18.76
C VAL A 153 2.29 10.87 -18.59
N PRO A 154 2.75 9.85 -19.35
CA PRO A 154 2.27 8.50 -19.15
C PRO A 154 2.57 8.02 -17.72
N PRO A 155 1.70 7.20 -17.12
CA PRO A 155 1.98 6.62 -15.82
C PRO A 155 3.22 5.73 -15.90
N PRO A 156 3.98 5.60 -14.80
CA PRO A 156 5.07 4.65 -14.73
C PRO A 156 4.54 3.22 -14.82
N LEU A 157 5.34 2.30 -15.37
CA LEU A 157 5.00 0.87 -15.36
C LEU A 157 5.35 0.22 -14.03
N GLU A 158 6.47 0.67 -13.45
CA GLU A 158 7.01 0.23 -12.16
C GLU A 158 6.74 1.28 -11.06
N PRO A 159 6.88 0.94 -9.77
CA PRO A 159 6.92 1.94 -8.70
C PRO A 159 7.95 3.04 -8.98
N PRO A 160 7.63 4.32 -8.66
CA PRO A 160 8.62 5.38 -8.71
C PRO A 160 9.73 5.12 -7.68
N THR A 161 10.88 5.75 -7.84
CA THR A 161 12.04 5.55 -6.95
C THR A 161 12.52 6.89 -6.44
N PHE A 162 12.65 7.00 -5.12
CA PHE A 162 13.27 8.16 -4.49
C PHE A 162 14.79 8.12 -4.64
N ARG A 163 15.38 9.27 -5.01
CA ARG A 163 16.82 9.51 -5.12
C ARG A 163 17.14 10.89 -4.53
N GLY A 164 17.32 10.95 -3.21
CA GLY A 164 17.47 12.22 -2.50
C GLY A 164 16.22 13.08 -2.62
N ASP A 165 16.37 14.31 -3.11
CA ASP A 165 15.29 15.29 -3.36
C ASP A 165 14.52 15.03 -4.67
N THR A 166 14.85 13.95 -5.37
CA THR A 166 14.33 13.66 -6.70
C THR A 166 13.52 12.37 -6.68
N LEU A 167 12.34 12.39 -7.27
CA LEU A 167 11.53 11.21 -7.54
C LEU A 167 11.72 10.85 -9.01
N ALA A 168 12.12 9.62 -9.31
CA ALA A 168 12.40 9.15 -10.66
C ALA A 168 11.51 7.96 -11.04
N TRP A 169 11.14 7.85 -12.31
CA TRP A 169 10.34 6.72 -12.81
C TRP A 169 10.55 6.49 -14.30
N THR A 170 10.14 5.31 -14.78
CA THR A 170 10.13 4.99 -16.21
C THR A 170 8.67 4.83 -16.68
N PRO A 171 8.15 5.74 -17.52
CA PRO A 171 6.83 5.64 -18.11
C PRO A 171 6.75 4.50 -19.13
N ALA A 172 5.52 4.22 -19.59
CA ALA A 172 5.28 3.26 -20.67
C ALA A 172 5.97 3.63 -22.01
N ASP A 173 6.35 4.89 -22.20
CA ASP A 173 7.13 5.33 -23.37
C ASP A 173 8.63 4.97 -23.28
N GLY A 174 9.08 4.44 -22.14
CA GLY A 174 10.46 4.01 -21.89
C GLY A 174 11.45 5.16 -21.66
N VAL A 175 11.00 6.42 -21.65
CA VAL A 175 11.88 7.58 -21.46
C VAL A 175 11.93 7.94 -19.97
N PRO A 176 13.06 7.75 -19.27
CA PRO A 176 13.14 8.03 -17.84
C PRO A 176 12.76 9.47 -17.53
N ARG A 177 11.96 9.65 -16.48
CA ARG A 177 11.52 10.97 -15.99
C ARG A 177 11.90 11.12 -14.53
N SER A 178 12.05 12.37 -14.13
CA SER A 178 12.30 12.72 -12.75
C SER A 178 11.75 14.10 -12.43
N VAL A 179 11.31 14.29 -11.20
CA VAL A 179 10.85 15.57 -10.68
C VAL A 179 11.48 15.81 -9.31
N ARG A 180 11.84 17.06 -9.03
CA ARG A 180 12.13 17.45 -7.65
C ARG A 180 10.83 17.51 -6.87
N TRP A 181 10.80 16.88 -5.71
CA TRP A 181 9.63 16.85 -4.83
C TRP A 181 9.86 17.68 -3.56
N ARG A 182 11.02 18.35 -3.46
CA ARG A 182 11.41 19.34 -2.43
C ARG A 182 12.21 20.47 -3.05
#